data_AF-A0A7V5VXT8-F1
#
_entry.id   AF-A0A7V5VXT8-F1
#
_cell.length_a   1.000
_cell.length_b   1.000
_cell.length_c   1.000
_cell.angle_alpha   90.00
_cell.angle_beta   90.00
_cell.angle_gamma   90.00
#
_symmetry.space_group_name_H-M   'P 1'
#
loop_
_entity.id
_entity.type
_entity.pdbx_description
1 polymer ?
#
loop_
_entity_poly.entity_id
_entity_poly.type
_entity_poly.pdbx_seq_one_letter_code
_entity_poly.pdbx_strand_id
1 'polypeptide(L)'
;MNSAAVKAGDLLFSENGVKDVIKNFHLPLWNSFSFFITYANVDGWDPEKDFVDNFDNPLDIWISSYTEYLVGFVDNALSEYDFSRAIKEIYKYLDNLTNWYIRRSRRRFWKSENNLDKKQAYSALYQALMKLITITCPIAPFITDYIYRKLKTKNQPESVHLCDYPIENKNIRNLQLEKEMDLIIKLVEMGRSLRAKVNINLRKPLSTLYVITKNIDEQNILKKMEKIIKEELNIKNVIYESDEEKIVNYTLKPNYKNLGKKLGKDMPLVAEKISKLGLNEVKLLENGETLNIKVEDREYKFDINDIIIERKEKEGLTTASESSITIGLDTTLTEELIQEGIARDFIRHIQNLRKDKNLEVTDRIKIFYNSDEFIEKAINNWKNTIKEETLALEIIKSENATVDADINDTIIKIDLEKVNL
;
A
#
# COMPACT_ATOMS: atom_id res chain seq x y z
N MET A 1 11.30 16.42 -0.11
CA MET A 1 11.56 17.86 -0.20
C MET A 1 12.09 18.34 1.14
N ASN A 2 13.39 18.64 1.24
CA ASN A 2 13.93 19.49 2.31
C ASN A 2 14.17 20.84 1.63
N SER A 3 13.34 21.86 1.87
CA SER A 3 13.54 23.17 1.27
C SER A 3 14.76 23.81 1.91
N ALA A 4 15.83 23.96 1.12
CA ALA A 4 17.05 24.63 1.55
C ALA A 4 16.78 26.07 2.00
N ALA A 5 15.76 26.74 1.46
CA ALA A 5 15.37 28.10 1.83
C ALA A 5 15.05 28.26 3.32
N VAL A 6 14.43 27.25 3.94
CA VAL A 6 14.08 27.27 5.38
C VAL A 6 15.34 27.16 6.26
N LYS A 7 16.47 26.73 5.69
CA LYS A 7 17.78 26.66 6.33
C LYS A 7 18.76 27.70 5.75
N ALA A 8 18.24 28.76 5.13
CA ALA A 8 19.02 29.81 4.46
C ALA A 8 19.99 29.29 3.36
N GLY A 9 19.67 28.17 2.74
CA GLY A 9 20.37 27.64 1.57
C GLY A 9 19.65 27.96 0.26
N ASP A 10 20.34 27.72 -0.87
CA ASP A 10 19.83 28.04 -2.20
C ASP A 10 18.61 27.20 -2.59
N LEU A 11 17.55 27.86 -3.05
CA LEU A 11 16.38 27.20 -3.62
C LEU A 11 16.46 27.24 -5.15
N LEU A 12 16.79 26.10 -5.74
CA LEU A 12 16.81 25.95 -7.19
C LEU A 12 15.39 25.65 -7.69
N PHE A 13 14.83 26.57 -8.47
CA PHE A 13 13.55 26.35 -9.14
C PHE A 13 13.69 25.26 -10.20
N SER A 14 12.72 24.34 -10.25
CA SER A 14 12.57 23.42 -11.38
C SER A 14 11.11 23.20 -11.72
N GLU A 15 10.81 23.14 -13.02
CA GLU A 15 9.45 22.84 -13.51
C GLU A 15 8.97 21.45 -13.06
N ASN A 16 9.88 20.49 -12.95
CA ASN A 16 9.58 19.16 -12.43
C ASN A 16 9.13 19.23 -10.96
N GLY A 17 9.77 20.07 -10.15
CA GLY A 17 9.33 20.32 -8.78
C GLY A 17 7.92 20.90 -8.70
N VAL A 18 7.54 21.78 -9.62
CA VAL A 18 6.15 22.30 -9.71
C VAL A 18 5.17 21.18 -10.06
N LYS A 19 5.51 20.32 -11.02
CA LYS A 19 4.68 19.15 -11.37
C LYS A 19 4.53 18.19 -10.18
N ASP A 20 5.58 17.99 -9.39
CA ASP A 20 5.51 17.18 -8.18
C ASP A 20 4.57 17.76 -7.13
N VAL A 21 4.56 19.08 -6.93
CA VAL A 21 3.60 19.74 -6.03
C VAL A 21 2.15 19.57 -6.51
N ILE A 22 1.91 19.67 -7.83
CA ILE A 22 0.58 19.41 -8.38
C ILE A 22 0.16 17.95 -8.12
N LYS A 23 1.04 17.01 -8.41
CA LYS A 23 0.77 15.57 -8.29
C LYS A 23 0.59 15.09 -6.85
N ASN A 24 1.37 15.62 -5.91
CA ASN A 24 1.40 15.13 -4.53
C ASN A 24 0.51 15.94 -3.57
N PHE A 25 0.11 17.17 -3.95
CA PHE A 25 -0.75 18.01 -3.11
C PHE A 25 -2.08 18.36 -3.78
N HIS A 26 -2.04 19.10 -4.90
CA HIS A 26 -3.25 19.68 -5.49
C HIS A 26 -4.21 18.60 -5.99
N LEU A 27 -3.72 17.63 -6.76
CA LEU A 27 -4.56 16.55 -7.29
C LEU A 27 -5.14 15.66 -6.18
N PRO A 28 -4.36 15.16 -5.18
CA PRO A 28 -4.92 14.37 -4.08
C PRO A 28 -5.96 15.13 -3.24
N LEU A 29 -5.72 16.41 -2.92
CA LEU A 29 -6.65 17.25 -2.18
C LEU A 29 -7.95 17.46 -2.97
N TRP A 30 -7.82 17.86 -4.24
CA TRP A 30 -8.97 18.10 -5.11
C TRP A 30 -9.79 16.83 -5.36
N ASN A 31 -9.13 15.69 -5.59
CA ASN A 31 -9.79 14.41 -5.79
C ASN A 31 -10.54 13.94 -4.54
N SER A 32 -9.96 14.16 -3.35
CA SER A 32 -10.62 13.83 -2.08
C SER A 32 -11.87 14.68 -1.87
N PHE A 33 -11.77 16.00 -2.10
CA PHE A 33 -12.90 16.92 -2.06
C PHE A 33 -13.97 16.57 -3.10
N SER A 34 -13.58 16.33 -4.35
CA SER A 34 -14.49 16.00 -5.44
C SER A 34 -15.22 14.68 -5.18
N PHE A 35 -14.52 13.67 -4.64
CA PHE A 35 -15.12 12.42 -4.20
C PHE A 35 -16.19 12.71 -3.13
N PHE A 36 -15.83 13.42 -2.06
CA PHE A 36 -16.76 13.71 -0.98
C PHE A 36 -18.01 14.44 -1.46
N ILE A 37 -17.86 15.57 -2.17
CA ILE A 37 -19.00 16.41 -2.57
C ILE A 37 -19.91 15.70 -3.58
N THR A 38 -19.35 14.87 -4.46
CA THR A 38 -20.14 14.09 -5.43
C THR A 38 -21.10 13.16 -4.70
N TYR A 39 -20.59 12.39 -3.74
CA TYR A 39 -21.41 11.40 -3.04
C TYR A 39 -22.31 12.04 -1.99
N ALA A 40 -21.82 13.03 -1.25
CA ALA A 40 -22.63 13.75 -0.27
C ALA A 40 -23.84 14.43 -0.92
N ASN A 41 -23.69 15.03 -2.11
CA ASN A 41 -24.80 15.64 -2.84
C ASN A 41 -25.81 14.60 -3.35
N VAL A 42 -25.34 13.44 -3.82
CA VAL A 42 -26.22 12.36 -4.29
C VAL A 42 -27.04 11.79 -3.14
N ASP A 43 -26.43 11.59 -1.97
CA ASP A 43 -27.09 11.07 -0.77
C ASP A 43 -27.84 12.16 0.03
N GLY A 44 -27.72 13.44 -0.35
CA GLY A 44 -28.31 14.56 0.37
C GLY A 44 -27.77 14.75 1.79
N TRP A 45 -26.53 14.32 2.06
CA TRP A 45 -25.90 14.42 3.38
C TRP A 45 -25.63 15.87 3.74
N ASP A 46 -26.05 16.28 4.95
CA ASP A 46 -25.91 17.65 5.44
C ASP A 46 -25.08 17.67 6.74
N PRO A 47 -23.93 18.38 6.79
CA PRO A 47 -23.10 18.45 7.99
C PRO A 47 -23.83 19.07 9.21
N GLU A 48 -24.88 19.88 9.02
CA GLU A 48 -25.65 20.44 10.15
C GLU A 48 -26.63 19.42 10.76
N LYS A 49 -27.00 18.36 10.03
CA LYS A 49 -28.06 17.41 10.43
C LYS A 49 -27.58 15.99 10.61
N ASP A 50 -26.65 15.56 9.78
CA ASP A 50 -26.24 14.17 9.63
C ASP A 50 -24.85 13.87 10.19
N PHE A 51 -24.14 14.91 10.68
CA PHE A 51 -22.83 14.74 11.30
C PHE A 51 -22.92 13.91 12.59
N VAL A 52 -22.02 12.94 12.71
CA VAL A 52 -21.83 12.12 13.91
C VAL A 52 -20.36 12.14 14.32
N ASP A 53 -20.11 12.19 15.62
CA ASP A 53 -18.79 12.34 16.23
C ASP A 53 -18.22 11.03 16.81
N ASN A 54 -19.01 9.95 16.76
CA ASN A 54 -18.64 8.63 17.25
C ASN A 54 -18.58 7.63 16.09
N PHE A 55 -17.46 6.91 16.01
CA PHE A 55 -17.15 6.01 14.91
C PHE A 55 -16.94 4.59 15.42
N ASP A 56 -17.56 3.61 14.78
CA ASP A 56 -17.37 2.19 15.09
C ASP A 56 -16.34 1.55 14.16
N ASN A 57 -16.22 2.06 12.93
CA ASN A 57 -15.32 1.51 11.94
C ASN A 57 -13.85 1.86 12.25
N PRO A 58 -12.93 0.88 12.30
CA PRO A 58 -11.52 1.13 12.57
C PRO A 58 -10.86 2.15 11.62
N LEU A 59 -11.27 2.22 10.35
CA LEU A 59 -10.71 3.18 9.41
C LEU A 59 -11.15 4.62 9.71
N ASP A 60 -12.39 4.82 10.19
CA ASP A 60 -12.91 6.14 10.56
C ASP A 60 -12.27 6.63 11.87
N ILE A 61 -12.11 5.72 12.83
CA ILE A 61 -11.39 5.99 14.09
C ILE A 61 -9.94 6.35 13.77
N TRP A 62 -9.29 5.58 12.89
CA TRP A 62 -7.90 5.81 12.50
C TRP A 62 -7.72 7.15 11.78
N ILE A 63 -8.51 7.46 10.76
CA ILE A 63 -8.32 8.71 10.01
C ILE A 63 -8.59 9.92 10.90
N SER A 64 -9.58 9.84 11.79
CA SER A 64 -9.88 10.91 12.76
C SER A 64 -8.72 11.12 13.73
N SER A 65 -8.20 10.03 14.29
CA SER A 65 -7.01 10.06 15.16
C SER A 65 -5.78 10.65 14.43
N TYR A 66 -5.50 10.16 13.23
CA TYR A 66 -4.35 10.61 12.43
C TYR A 66 -4.50 12.06 11.96
N THR A 67 -5.74 12.55 11.80
CA THR A 67 -6.02 13.97 11.53
C THR A 67 -5.64 14.84 12.72
N GLU A 68 -5.95 14.43 13.95
CA GLU A 68 -5.51 15.17 15.14
C GLU A 68 -3.98 15.16 15.30
N TYR A 69 -3.35 14.01 15.04
CA TYR A 69 -1.89 13.95 14.96
C TYR A 69 -1.34 14.98 13.99
N LEU A 70 -1.89 15.03 12.77
CA LEU A 70 -1.46 15.97 11.74
C LEU A 70 -1.62 17.42 12.19
N VAL A 71 -2.76 17.77 12.83
CA VAL A 71 -2.99 19.11 13.37
C VAL A 71 -1.86 19.50 14.34
N GLY A 72 -1.59 18.68 15.35
CA GLY A 72 -0.54 18.97 16.33
C GLY A 72 0.86 18.99 15.72
N PHE A 73 1.14 18.10 14.77
CA PHE A 73 2.44 18.03 14.09
C PHE A 73 2.70 19.27 13.22
N VAL A 74 1.72 19.68 12.42
CA VAL A 74 1.83 20.85 11.54
C VAL A 74 1.90 22.13 12.37
N ASP A 75 1.09 22.25 13.43
CA ASP A 75 1.15 23.39 14.36
C ASP A 75 2.56 23.57 14.97
N ASN A 76 3.15 22.49 15.48
CA ASN A 76 4.52 22.51 16.02
C ASN A 76 5.55 22.86 14.94
N ALA A 77 5.47 22.25 13.76
CA ALA A 77 6.41 22.52 12.67
C ALA A 77 6.34 23.97 12.19
N LEU A 78 5.14 24.54 12.05
CA LEU A 78 4.96 25.94 11.65
C LEU A 78 5.42 26.91 12.74
N SER A 79 5.19 26.59 14.02
CA SER A 79 5.70 27.38 15.16
C SER A 79 7.23 27.44 15.20
N GLU A 80 7.90 26.41 14.69
CA GLU A 80 9.37 26.34 14.52
C GLU A 80 9.85 26.90 13.17
N TYR A 81 8.95 27.47 12.36
CA TYR A 81 9.21 27.90 10.98
C TYR A 81 9.71 26.79 10.03
N ASP A 82 9.54 25.51 10.38
CA ASP A 82 9.93 24.36 9.54
C ASP A 82 8.79 23.91 8.61
N PHE A 83 8.54 24.72 7.58
CA PHE A 83 7.56 24.40 6.53
C PHE A 83 7.88 23.10 5.79
N SER A 84 9.16 22.73 5.67
CA SER A 84 9.54 21.50 4.95
C SER A 84 9.04 20.27 5.67
N ARG A 85 9.19 20.26 7.00
CA ARG A 85 8.69 19.21 7.87
C ARG A 85 7.16 19.13 7.81
N ALA A 86 6.47 20.26 7.91
CA ALA A 86 5.00 20.32 7.77
C ALA A 86 4.52 19.74 6.42
N ILE A 87 5.08 20.24 5.30
CA ILE A 87 4.69 19.81 3.94
C ILE A 87 4.92 18.31 3.74
N LYS A 88 6.03 17.77 4.24
CA LYS A 88 6.33 16.33 4.13
C LYS A 88 5.25 15.48 4.81
N GLU A 89 4.81 15.87 6.01
CA GLU A 89 3.76 15.14 6.72
C GLU A 89 2.38 15.33 6.09
N ILE A 90 2.08 16.52 5.56
CA ILE A 90 0.86 16.77 4.79
C ILE A 90 0.79 15.86 3.55
N TYR A 91 1.91 15.65 2.85
CA TYR A 91 1.95 14.74 1.70
C TYR A 91 1.71 13.29 2.11
N LYS A 92 2.35 12.85 3.20
CA LYS A 92 2.11 11.51 3.75
C LYS A 92 0.64 11.33 4.14
N TYR A 93 0.04 12.34 4.78
CA TYR A 93 -1.36 12.31 5.15
C TYR A 93 -2.29 12.26 3.93
N LEU A 94 -2.06 13.07 2.90
CA LEU A 94 -2.86 13.05 1.67
C LEU A 94 -2.80 11.70 0.96
N ASP A 95 -1.62 11.06 0.92
CA ASP A 95 -1.47 9.71 0.40
C ASP A 95 -2.31 8.71 1.22
N ASN A 96 -2.22 8.75 2.55
CA ASN A 96 -3.02 7.91 3.43
C ASN A 96 -4.53 8.16 3.32
N LEU A 97 -4.96 9.42 3.21
CA LEU A 97 -6.36 9.79 3.02
C LEU A 97 -6.90 9.20 1.72
N THR A 98 -6.15 9.32 0.63
CA THR A 98 -6.60 8.90 -0.70
C THR A 98 -6.46 7.40 -0.93
N ASN A 99 -5.27 6.85 -0.69
CA ASN A 99 -4.88 5.49 -1.05
C ASN A 99 -5.22 4.45 0.01
N TRP A 100 -5.47 4.86 1.25
CA TRP A 100 -5.88 3.94 2.32
C TRP A 100 -7.31 4.19 2.76
N TYR A 101 -7.61 5.38 3.28
CA TYR A 101 -8.93 5.66 3.84
C TYR A 101 -10.03 5.67 2.76
N ILE A 102 -9.99 6.62 1.83
CA ILE A 102 -11.03 6.77 0.80
C ILE A 102 -11.15 5.50 -0.04
N ARG A 103 -10.02 4.95 -0.55
CA ARG A 103 -10.05 3.76 -1.41
C ARG A 103 -10.71 2.55 -0.72
N ARG A 104 -10.40 2.28 0.54
CA ARG A 104 -10.98 1.14 1.28
C ARG A 104 -12.42 1.42 1.76
N SER A 105 -12.76 2.68 2.00
CA SER A 105 -14.10 3.08 2.42
C SER A 105 -15.09 3.30 1.27
N ARG A 106 -14.67 3.32 -0.01
CA ARG A 106 -15.56 3.60 -1.17
C ARG A 106 -16.88 2.84 -1.16
N ARG A 107 -16.86 1.54 -0.82
CA ARG A 107 -18.08 0.71 -0.79
C ARG A 107 -19.12 1.22 0.22
N ARG A 108 -18.69 1.87 1.31
CA ARG A 108 -19.57 2.42 2.35
C ARG A 108 -20.33 3.65 1.86
N PHE A 109 -19.75 4.43 0.94
CA PHE A 109 -20.41 5.55 0.30
C PHE A 109 -21.46 5.10 -0.75
N TRP A 110 -21.24 3.98 -1.44
CA TRP A 110 -22.11 3.56 -2.57
C TRP A 110 -23.15 2.49 -2.24
N LYS A 111 -22.79 1.48 -1.43
CA LYS A 111 -23.55 0.23 -1.27
C LYS A 111 -24.12 0.01 0.13
N SER A 112 -23.87 0.92 1.08
CA SER A 112 -24.33 0.69 2.44
C SER A 112 -25.85 0.90 2.54
N GLU A 113 -26.58 -0.20 2.77
CA GLU A 113 -27.98 -0.17 3.24
C GLU A 113 -28.07 0.32 4.70
N ASN A 114 -26.94 0.26 5.43
CA ASN A 114 -26.83 0.76 6.80
C ASN A 114 -26.55 2.27 6.79
N ASN A 115 -27.62 3.04 7.02
CA ASN A 115 -27.57 4.50 7.09
C ASN A 115 -26.57 5.03 8.13
N LEU A 116 -26.36 4.35 9.27
CA LEU A 116 -25.46 4.84 10.31
C LEU A 116 -23.99 4.72 9.89
N ASP A 117 -23.58 3.55 9.38
CA ASP A 117 -22.21 3.33 8.90
C ASP A 117 -21.84 4.32 7.79
N LYS A 118 -22.79 4.59 6.89
CA LYS A 118 -22.63 5.58 5.82
C LYS A 118 -22.45 7.00 6.39
N LYS A 119 -23.27 7.41 7.36
CA LYS A 119 -23.15 8.72 8.03
C LYS A 119 -21.84 8.87 8.79
N GLN A 120 -21.36 7.81 9.45
CA GLN A 120 -20.05 7.79 10.12
C GLN A 120 -18.92 8.03 9.10
N ALA A 121 -18.94 7.34 7.95
CA ALA A 121 -17.94 7.53 6.89
C ALA A 121 -17.93 8.96 6.33
N TYR A 122 -19.10 9.56 6.07
CA TYR A 122 -19.19 10.96 5.63
C TYR A 122 -18.65 11.92 6.70
N SER A 123 -19.03 11.73 7.95
CA SER A 123 -18.63 12.61 9.05
C SER A 123 -17.12 12.58 9.28
N ALA A 124 -16.51 11.38 9.25
CA ALA A 124 -15.06 11.23 9.37
C ALA A 124 -14.31 11.87 8.20
N LEU A 125 -14.77 11.66 6.95
CA LEU A 125 -14.16 12.29 5.77
C LEU A 125 -14.33 13.82 5.77
N TYR A 126 -15.51 14.31 6.15
CA TYR A 126 -15.80 15.74 6.28
C TYR A 126 -14.87 16.39 7.31
N GLN A 127 -14.75 15.80 8.49
CA GLN A 127 -13.87 16.30 9.55
C GLN A 127 -12.40 16.31 9.11
N ALA A 128 -11.95 15.23 8.46
CA ALA A 128 -10.60 15.12 7.90
C ALA A 128 -10.32 16.24 6.87
N LEU A 129 -11.23 16.45 5.91
CA LEU A 129 -11.10 17.50 4.90
C LEU A 129 -11.11 18.90 5.52
N MET A 130 -12.06 19.18 6.43
CA MET A 130 -12.16 20.48 7.09
C MET A 130 -10.90 20.81 7.90
N LYS A 131 -10.36 19.87 8.67
CA LYS A 131 -9.11 20.10 9.41
C LYS A 131 -7.91 20.25 8.49
N LEU A 132 -7.82 19.41 7.45
CA LEU A 132 -6.74 19.47 6.47
C LEU A 132 -6.70 20.83 5.76
N ILE A 133 -7.83 21.35 5.26
CA ILE A 133 -7.85 22.65 4.57
C ILE A 133 -7.56 23.82 5.51
N THR A 134 -7.94 23.73 6.79
CA THR A 134 -7.62 24.79 7.77
C THR A 134 -6.14 24.82 8.11
N ILE A 135 -5.49 23.69 8.40
CA ILE A 135 -4.04 23.68 8.70
C ILE A 135 -3.17 23.99 7.47
N THR A 136 -3.68 23.75 6.26
CA THR A 136 -2.95 24.01 5.02
C THR A 136 -3.22 25.38 4.42
N CYS A 137 -4.19 26.15 4.95
CA CYS A 137 -4.53 27.46 4.40
C CYS A 137 -3.39 28.49 4.42
N PRO A 138 -2.43 28.49 5.38
CA PRO A 138 -1.29 29.39 5.31
C PRO A 138 -0.30 29.05 4.18
N ILE A 139 -0.35 27.82 3.65
CA ILE A 139 0.57 27.31 2.62
C ILE A 139 -0.08 27.39 1.23
N ALA A 140 -1.38 27.06 1.12
CA ALA A 140 -2.10 26.95 -0.15
C ALA A 140 -3.45 27.71 -0.12
N PRO A 141 -3.45 29.04 0.07
CA PRO A 141 -4.60 29.80 0.53
C PRO A 141 -5.82 29.79 -0.39
N PHE A 142 -5.61 29.72 -1.70
CA PHE A 142 -6.71 29.83 -2.67
C PHE A 142 -7.52 28.54 -2.81
N ILE A 143 -6.84 27.40 -2.91
CA ILE A 143 -7.52 26.10 -3.07
C ILE A 143 -8.23 25.69 -1.77
N THR A 144 -7.60 25.94 -0.62
CA THR A 144 -8.20 25.63 0.68
C THR A 144 -9.43 26.48 0.93
N ASP A 145 -9.38 27.78 0.61
CA ASP A 145 -10.53 28.68 0.76
C ASP A 145 -11.68 28.32 -0.19
N TYR A 146 -11.37 27.95 -1.44
CA TYR A 146 -12.40 27.47 -2.36
C TYR A 146 -13.10 26.21 -1.83
N ILE A 147 -12.34 25.21 -1.36
CA ILE A 147 -12.90 23.98 -0.79
C ILE A 147 -13.71 24.30 0.46
N TYR A 148 -13.18 25.13 1.36
CA TYR A 148 -13.86 25.54 2.58
C TYR A 148 -15.22 26.16 2.29
N ARG A 149 -15.30 27.11 1.35
CA ARG A 149 -16.57 27.75 0.97
C ARG A 149 -17.61 26.78 0.42
N LYS A 150 -17.19 25.63 -0.11
CA LYS A 150 -18.08 24.57 -0.57
C LYS A 150 -18.52 23.61 0.54
N LEU A 151 -17.76 23.51 1.63
CA LEU A 151 -18.01 22.58 2.73
C LEU A 151 -18.61 23.25 3.96
N LYS A 152 -18.40 24.56 4.16
CA LYS A 152 -18.78 25.27 5.36
C LYS A 152 -20.29 25.27 5.62
N THR A 153 -20.65 25.28 6.90
CA THR A 153 -22.03 25.46 7.36
C THR A 153 -22.40 26.95 7.42
N LYS A 154 -23.68 27.26 7.68
CA LYS A 154 -24.16 28.66 7.64
C LYS A 154 -23.56 29.53 8.73
N ASN A 155 -23.28 28.93 9.90
CA ASN A 155 -22.79 29.64 11.08
C ASN A 155 -21.25 29.76 11.13
N GLN A 156 -20.56 29.23 10.12
CA GLN A 156 -19.11 29.35 10.01
C GLN A 156 -18.69 30.62 9.26
N PRO A 157 -17.48 31.15 9.53
CA PRO A 157 -16.93 32.31 8.82
C PRO A 157 -17.05 32.21 7.29
N GLU A 158 -16.97 33.34 6.60
CA GLU A 158 -17.09 33.36 5.14
C GLU A 158 -15.88 32.72 4.42
N SER A 159 -14.73 32.69 5.08
CA SER A 159 -13.46 32.21 4.55
C SER A 159 -12.71 31.41 5.62
N VAL A 160 -11.93 30.41 5.18
CA VAL A 160 -11.06 29.63 6.06
C VAL A 160 -10.00 30.51 6.74
N HIS A 161 -9.65 31.64 6.12
CA HIS A 161 -8.67 32.61 6.64
C HIS A 161 -9.19 33.43 7.83
N LEU A 162 -10.48 33.31 8.13
CA LEU A 162 -11.13 33.93 9.27
C LEU A 162 -11.45 32.92 10.38
N CYS A 163 -11.05 31.65 10.21
CA CYS A 163 -11.19 30.63 11.23
C CYS A 163 -10.02 30.67 12.21
N ASP A 164 -10.29 30.29 13.46
CA ASP A 164 -9.24 29.98 14.42
C ASP A 164 -8.41 28.79 13.91
N TYR A 165 -7.11 28.83 14.17
CA TYR A 165 -6.24 27.71 13.86
C TYR A 165 -6.58 26.52 14.78
N PRO A 166 -6.75 25.30 14.23
CA PRO A 166 -7.26 24.18 15.01
C PRO A 166 -6.21 23.68 15.99
N ILE A 167 -6.68 23.23 17.16
CA ILE A 167 -5.85 22.62 18.21
C ILE A 167 -6.08 21.10 18.18
N GLU A 168 -5.00 20.34 18.36
CA GLU A 168 -5.06 18.88 18.48
C GLU A 168 -6.00 18.46 19.61
N ASN A 169 -7.01 17.64 19.28
CA ASN A 169 -7.83 16.99 20.29
C ASN A 169 -7.23 15.65 20.72
N LYS A 170 -6.47 15.66 21.81
CA LYS A 170 -5.81 14.46 22.34
C LYS A 170 -6.78 13.37 22.80
N ASN A 171 -8.03 13.69 23.11
CA ASN A 171 -9.01 12.73 23.63
C ASN A 171 -9.49 11.74 22.56
N ILE A 172 -9.41 12.10 21.27
CA ILE A 172 -9.78 11.21 20.17
C ILE A 172 -8.58 10.49 19.54
N ARG A 173 -7.36 10.75 20.06
CA ARG A 173 -6.14 10.07 19.62
C ARG A 173 -6.15 8.61 20.09
N ASN A 174 -6.08 7.70 19.13
CA ASN A 174 -5.84 6.28 19.32
C ASN A 174 -4.44 5.91 18.82
N LEU A 175 -3.44 6.16 19.66
CA LEU A 175 -2.03 5.90 19.36
C LEU A 175 -1.73 4.44 19.01
N GLN A 176 -2.48 3.51 19.59
CA GLN A 176 -2.30 2.09 19.30
C GLN A 176 -2.73 1.80 17.86
N LEU A 177 -3.93 2.24 17.46
CA LEU A 177 -4.44 2.03 16.11
C LEU A 177 -3.59 2.76 15.05
N GLU A 178 -3.06 3.95 15.35
CA GLU A 178 -2.12 4.64 14.48
C GLU A 178 -0.86 3.82 14.22
N LYS A 179 -0.27 3.22 15.26
CA LYS A 179 0.87 2.32 15.13
C LYS A 179 0.53 1.05 14.34
N GLU A 180 -0.64 0.47 14.59
CA GLU A 180 -1.13 -0.70 13.87
C GLU A 180 -1.21 -0.42 12.36
N MET A 181 -1.80 0.71 12.00
CA MET A 181 -1.95 1.14 10.60
C MET A 181 -0.62 1.50 9.95
N ASP A 182 0.27 2.26 10.62
CA ASP A 182 1.59 2.60 10.05
C ASP A 182 2.42 1.34 9.76
N LEU A 183 2.34 0.31 10.61
CA LEU A 183 3.01 -0.97 10.39
C LEU A 183 2.51 -1.68 9.11
N ILE A 184 1.19 -1.70 8.91
CA ILE A 184 0.57 -2.37 7.76
C ILE A 184 0.83 -1.61 6.47
N ILE A 185 0.76 -0.28 6.52
CA ILE A 185 1.05 0.57 5.37
C ILE A 185 2.46 0.31 4.89
N LYS A 186 3.45 0.32 5.80
CA LYS A 186 4.84 -0.01 5.50
C LYS A 186 5.00 -1.41 4.90
N LEU A 187 4.42 -2.44 5.53
CA LEU A 187 4.52 -3.81 5.02
C LEU A 187 3.93 -3.93 3.60
N VAL A 188 2.81 -3.27 3.33
CA VAL A 188 2.18 -3.25 2.00
C VAL A 188 3.03 -2.48 0.99
N GLU A 189 3.63 -1.36 1.38
CA GLU A 189 4.56 -0.61 0.52
C GLU A 189 5.78 -1.47 0.15
N MET A 190 6.38 -2.16 1.12
CA MET A 190 7.47 -3.12 0.90
C MET A 190 7.02 -4.21 -0.10
N GLY A 191 5.84 -4.81 0.12
CA GLY A 191 5.31 -5.85 -0.77
C GLY A 191 5.06 -5.35 -2.20
N ARG A 192 4.51 -4.14 -2.35
CA ARG A 192 4.31 -3.50 -3.67
C ARG A 192 5.64 -3.19 -4.35
N SER A 193 6.64 -2.74 -3.60
CA SER A 193 8.00 -2.52 -4.10
C SER A 193 8.62 -3.82 -4.64
N LEU A 194 8.46 -4.93 -3.92
CA LEU A 194 8.91 -6.24 -4.39
C LEU A 194 8.22 -6.67 -5.69
N ARG A 195 6.89 -6.49 -5.78
CA ARG A 195 6.13 -6.74 -7.00
C ARG A 195 6.63 -5.91 -8.18
N ALA A 196 6.91 -4.63 -7.97
CA ALA A 196 7.45 -3.75 -8.99
C ALA A 196 8.86 -4.16 -9.43
N LYS A 197 9.72 -4.57 -8.49
CA LYS A 197 11.09 -5.06 -8.75
C LYS A 197 11.11 -6.26 -9.71
N VAL A 198 10.11 -7.15 -9.61
CA VAL A 198 9.96 -8.31 -10.51
C VAL A 198 8.95 -8.11 -11.64
N ASN A 199 8.47 -6.86 -11.83
CA ASN A 199 7.50 -6.48 -12.87
C ASN A 199 6.17 -7.28 -12.85
N ILE A 200 5.70 -7.69 -11.66
CA ILE A 200 4.40 -8.37 -11.50
C ILE A 200 3.36 -7.36 -10.99
N ASN A 201 2.48 -6.91 -11.87
CA ASN A 201 1.40 -5.99 -11.50
C ASN A 201 0.44 -6.60 -10.45
N LEU A 202 -0.31 -5.76 -9.72
CA LEU A 202 -1.22 -6.18 -8.64
C LEU A 202 -2.42 -7.04 -9.08
N ARG A 203 -2.60 -7.30 -10.37
CA ARG A 203 -3.79 -7.99 -10.89
C ARG A 203 -3.57 -9.50 -10.98
N LYS A 204 -2.32 -9.92 -11.19
CA LYS A 204 -1.89 -11.31 -11.05
C LYS A 204 -1.82 -11.66 -9.56
N PRO A 205 -2.68 -12.53 -9.00
CA PRO A 205 -2.50 -12.95 -7.61
C PRO A 205 -1.16 -13.67 -7.42
N LEU A 206 -0.59 -13.56 -6.23
CA LEU A 206 0.58 -14.37 -5.83
C LEU A 206 0.19 -15.33 -4.70
N SER A 207 0.95 -16.41 -4.57
CA SER A 207 0.69 -17.49 -3.61
C SER A 207 0.86 -16.99 -2.17
N THR A 208 2.05 -16.50 -1.84
CA THR A 208 2.47 -16.37 -0.44
C THR A 208 3.34 -15.14 -0.22
N LEU A 209 3.05 -14.42 0.86
CA LEU A 209 3.97 -13.49 1.48
C LEU A 209 4.49 -14.09 2.79
N TYR A 210 5.80 -14.19 2.92
CA TYR A 210 6.48 -14.52 4.16
C TYR A 210 6.77 -13.23 4.92
N VAL A 211 6.47 -13.21 6.21
CA VAL A 211 6.71 -12.07 7.10
C VAL A 211 7.55 -12.55 8.29
N ILE A 212 8.71 -11.96 8.45
CA ILE A 212 9.68 -12.29 9.49
C ILE A 212 9.83 -11.07 10.38
N THR A 213 9.51 -11.24 11.67
CA THR A 213 9.79 -10.26 12.71
C THR A 213 10.06 -10.99 14.02
N LYS A 214 11.04 -10.49 14.78
CA LYS A 214 11.32 -10.97 16.15
C LYS A 214 10.40 -10.34 17.19
N ASN A 215 9.65 -9.30 16.81
CA ASN A 215 8.74 -8.59 17.69
C ASN A 215 7.36 -9.25 17.71
N ILE A 216 6.99 -9.82 18.85
CA ILE A 216 5.72 -10.54 19.02
C ILE A 216 4.50 -9.62 18.87
N ASP A 217 4.62 -8.35 19.29
CA ASP A 217 3.53 -7.39 19.19
C ASP A 217 3.26 -7.01 17.73
N GLU A 218 4.32 -6.75 16.96
CA GLU A 218 4.22 -6.54 15.50
C GLU A 218 3.57 -7.74 14.82
N GLN A 219 4.01 -8.96 15.16
CA GLN A 219 3.45 -10.17 14.58
C GLN A 219 1.94 -10.31 14.88
N ASN A 220 1.51 -10.00 16.10
CA ASN A 220 0.11 -10.05 16.50
C ASN A 220 -0.74 -9.01 15.75
N ILE A 221 -0.22 -7.80 15.59
CA ILE A 221 -0.86 -6.72 14.82
C ILE A 221 -1.06 -7.16 13.36
N LEU A 222 -0.02 -7.67 12.73
CA LEU A 222 -0.08 -8.08 11.32
C LEU A 222 -1.03 -9.25 11.12
N LYS A 223 -1.06 -10.23 12.04
CA LYS A 223 -2.05 -11.32 12.05
C LYS A 223 -3.48 -10.81 12.15
N LYS A 224 -3.76 -9.88 13.07
CA LYS A 224 -5.08 -9.26 13.24
C LYS A 224 -5.58 -8.59 11.96
N MET A 225 -4.68 -8.04 11.16
CA MET A 225 -5.00 -7.27 9.96
C MET A 225 -4.58 -7.97 8.66
N GLU A 226 -4.36 -9.29 8.71
CA GLU A 226 -3.91 -10.13 7.60
C GLU A 226 -4.81 -10.00 6.36
N LYS A 227 -6.12 -9.87 6.57
CA LYS A 227 -7.08 -9.67 5.48
C LYS A 227 -6.75 -8.42 4.66
N ILE A 228 -6.39 -7.31 5.32
CA ILE A 228 -6.02 -6.07 4.64
C ILE A 228 -4.76 -6.31 3.82
N ILE A 229 -3.74 -6.95 4.40
CA ILE A 229 -2.48 -7.26 3.72
C ILE A 229 -2.74 -8.11 2.46
N LYS A 230 -3.56 -9.16 2.57
CA LYS A 230 -3.92 -10.05 1.46
C LYS A 230 -4.60 -9.30 0.32
N GLU A 231 -5.58 -8.46 0.64
CA GLU A 231 -6.31 -7.65 -0.34
C GLU A 231 -5.40 -6.62 -1.01
N GLU A 232 -4.55 -5.93 -0.23
CA GLU A 232 -3.69 -4.86 -0.74
C GLU A 232 -2.54 -5.35 -1.63
N LEU A 233 -2.05 -6.55 -1.34
CA LEU A 233 -0.97 -7.16 -2.10
C LEU A 233 -1.48 -8.17 -3.13
N ASN A 234 -2.78 -8.47 -3.18
CA ASN A 234 -3.38 -9.54 -3.98
C ASN A 234 -2.59 -10.86 -3.82
N ILE A 235 -2.55 -11.36 -2.59
CA ILE A 235 -1.85 -12.59 -2.20
C ILE A 235 -2.82 -13.57 -1.52
N LYS A 236 -2.59 -14.87 -1.67
CA LYS A 236 -3.47 -15.90 -1.09
C LYS A 236 -3.17 -16.16 0.38
N ASN A 237 -1.90 -16.24 0.73
CA ASN A 237 -1.43 -16.60 2.06
C ASN A 237 -0.43 -15.59 2.61
N VAL A 238 -0.48 -15.39 3.92
CA VAL A 238 0.58 -14.71 4.67
C VAL A 238 1.11 -15.73 5.68
N ILE A 239 2.41 -16.02 5.61
CA ILE A 239 3.08 -16.95 6.50
C ILE A 239 4.02 -16.16 7.38
N TYR A 240 3.88 -16.32 8.69
CA TYR A 240 4.73 -15.66 9.66
C TYR A 240 5.79 -16.63 10.18
N GLU A 241 7.06 -16.23 10.07
CA GLU A 241 8.20 -17.03 10.51
C GLU A 241 9.05 -16.26 11.51
N SER A 242 9.78 -16.97 12.37
CA SER A 242 10.70 -16.36 13.34
C SER A 242 12.09 -16.08 12.77
N ASP A 243 12.44 -16.69 11.64
CA ASP A 243 13.71 -16.49 10.95
C ASP A 243 13.55 -16.48 9.42
N GLU A 244 14.64 -16.10 8.76
CA GLU A 244 14.65 -15.91 7.32
C GLU A 244 14.93 -17.20 6.53
N GLU A 245 15.00 -18.37 7.19
CA GLU A 245 15.42 -19.64 6.57
C GLU A 245 14.57 -20.01 5.36
N LYS A 246 13.29 -19.65 5.38
CA LYS A 246 12.37 -19.95 4.27
C LYS A 246 12.56 -19.04 3.05
N ILE A 247 13.19 -17.88 3.21
CA ILE A 247 13.26 -16.85 2.17
C ILE A 247 14.66 -16.59 1.63
N VAL A 248 15.70 -16.87 2.43
CA VAL A 248 17.09 -16.68 2.03
C VAL A 248 17.95 -17.90 2.32
N ASN A 249 18.96 -18.07 1.49
CA ASN A 249 20.09 -18.95 1.74
C ASN A 249 21.28 -18.10 2.20
N TYR A 250 21.88 -18.49 3.31
CA TYR A 250 23.14 -17.91 3.75
C TYR A 250 24.30 -18.75 3.20
N THR A 251 25.33 -18.08 2.72
CA THR A 251 26.61 -18.71 2.35
C THR A 251 27.70 -18.00 3.11
N LEU A 252 28.43 -18.73 3.96
CA LEU A 252 29.57 -18.20 4.68
C LEU A 252 30.82 -18.39 3.83
N LYS A 253 31.60 -17.32 3.66
CA LYS A 253 32.91 -17.36 2.99
C LYS A 253 33.97 -16.84 3.94
N PRO A 254 35.18 -17.42 3.92
CA PRO A 254 36.27 -16.84 4.69
C PRO A 254 36.64 -15.46 4.15
N ASN A 255 36.95 -14.53 5.06
CA ASN A 255 37.60 -13.28 4.70
C ASN A 255 39.09 -13.54 4.42
N TYR A 256 39.42 -13.89 3.17
CA TYR A 256 40.79 -14.24 2.76
C TYR A 256 41.83 -13.16 3.09
N LYS A 257 41.45 -11.87 3.14
CA LYS A 257 42.37 -10.77 3.51
C LYS A 257 42.80 -10.86 4.97
N ASN A 258 41.87 -11.16 5.86
CA ASN A 258 42.12 -11.28 7.30
C ASN A 258 42.75 -12.63 7.63
N LEU A 259 42.21 -13.71 7.05
CA LEU A 259 42.56 -15.08 7.42
C LEU A 259 43.79 -15.64 6.72
N GLY A 260 44.19 -15.10 5.56
CA GLY A 260 45.31 -15.63 4.78
C GLY A 260 46.64 -15.67 5.55
N LYS A 261 46.91 -14.64 6.37
CA LYS A 261 48.12 -14.58 7.22
C LYS A 261 48.01 -15.48 8.46
N LYS A 262 46.80 -15.69 8.97
CA LYS A 262 46.50 -16.43 10.21
C LYS A 262 46.51 -17.95 9.98
N LEU A 263 46.03 -18.40 8.82
CA LEU A 263 45.81 -19.82 8.52
C LEU A 263 46.84 -20.43 7.56
N GLY A 264 47.47 -19.63 6.69
CA GLY A 264 48.51 -20.10 5.78
C GLY A 264 48.12 -21.34 4.99
N LYS A 265 48.79 -22.48 5.26
CA LYS A 265 48.56 -23.77 4.57
C LYS A 265 47.19 -24.39 4.89
N ASP A 266 46.59 -24.05 6.03
CA ASP A 266 45.31 -24.61 6.47
C ASP A 266 44.11 -23.86 5.86
N MET A 267 44.37 -22.76 5.14
CA MET A 267 43.34 -21.90 4.55
C MET A 267 42.34 -22.65 3.66
N PRO A 268 42.75 -23.56 2.74
CA PRO A 268 41.79 -24.29 1.90
C PRO A 268 40.87 -25.22 2.71
N LEU A 269 41.41 -25.89 3.73
CA LEU A 269 40.65 -26.82 4.59
C LEU A 269 39.65 -26.05 5.47
N VAL A 270 40.07 -24.93 6.04
CA VAL A 270 39.18 -24.04 6.81
C VAL A 270 38.10 -23.44 5.91
N ALA A 271 38.45 -23.00 4.70
CA ALA A 271 37.51 -22.46 3.74
C ALA A 271 36.41 -23.46 3.37
N GLU A 272 36.78 -24.73 3.15
CA GLU A 272 35.82 -25.80 2.89
C GLU A 272 34.86 -26.00 4.08
N LYS A 273 35.38 -26.00 5.32
CA LYS A 273 34.53 -26.10 6.52
C LYS A 273 33.61 -24.90 6.68
N ILE A 274 34.11 -23.67 6.50
CA ILE A 274 33.31 -22.44 6.55
C ILE A 274 32.17 -22.49 5.52
N SER A 275 32.45 -22.99 4.31
CA SER A 275 31.42 -23.09 3.26
C SER A 275 30.28 -24.08 3.55
N LYS A 276 30.48 -25.00 4.50
CA LYS A 276 29.49 -25.99 4.94
C LYS A 276 28.68 -25.54 6.17
N LEU A 277 29.01 -24.39 6.75
CA LEU A 277 28.28 -23.84 7.89
C LEU A 277 26.91 -23.31 7.46
N GLY A 278 25.97 -23.25 8.40
CA GLY A 278 24.58 -22.89 8.15
C GLY A 278 24.09 -21.73 9.02
N LEU A 279 22.78 -21.69 9.22
CA LEU A 279 22.12 -20.57 9.91
C LEU A 279 22.44 -20.46 11.39
N ASN A 280 22.67 -21.59 12.07
CA ASN A 280 23.03 -21.56 13.48
C ASN A 280 24.34 -20.80 13.68
N GLU A 281 25.32 -21.03 12.80
CA GLU A 281 26.59 -20.33 12.85
C GLU A 281 26.47 -18.84 12.46
N VAL A 282 25.60 -18.49 11.51
CA VAL A 282 25.27 -17.09 11.22
C VAL A 282 24.69 -16.39 12.45
N LYS A 283 23.70 -17.01 13.11
CA LYS A 283 23.05 -16.47 14.32
C LYS A 283 24.07 -16.25 15.45
N LEU A 284 25.00 -17.19 15.66
CA LEU A 284 26.08 -17.06 16.65
C LEU A 284 26.99 -15.85 16.34
N LEU A 285 27.47 -15.74 15.09
CA LEU A 285 28.35 -14.65 14.68
C LEU A 285 27.65 -13.28 14.79
N GLU A 286 26.39 -13.17 14.37
CA GLU A 286 25.60 -11.94 14.46
C GLU A 286 25.34 -11.50 15.90
N ASN A 287 25.27 -12.45 16.85
CA ASN A 287 25.17 -12.16 18.29
C ASN A 287 26.54 -11.81 18.94
N GLY A 288 27.62 -11.77 18.15
CA GLY A 288 28.97 -11.46 18.62
C GLY A 288 29.72 -12.65 19.23
N GLU A 289 29.22 -13.88 19.04
CA GLU A 289 29.89 -15.10 19.49
C GLU A 289 30.94 -15.56 18.46
N THR A 290 31.88 -16.41 18.92
CA THR A 290 32.96 -16.94 18.07
C THR A 290 32.69 -18.37 17.61
N LEU A 291 33.04 -18.69 16.37
CA LEU A 291 33.01 -20.05 15.84
C LEU A 291 34.34 -20.75 16.04
N ASN A 292 34.30 -21.99 16.53
CA ASN A 292 35.46 -22.86 16.64
C ASN A 292 35.45 -23.86 15.49
N ILE A 293 36.49 -23.87 14.66
CA ILE A 293 36.66 -24.87 13.60
C ILE A 293 37.95 -25.63 13.85
N LYS A 294 37.82 -26.95 14.05
CA LYS A 294 38.96 -27.86 14.18
C LYS A 294 39.41 -28.34 12.81
N VAL A 295 40.69 -28.21 12.49
CA VAL A 295 41.32 -28.75 11.26
C VAL A 295 42.56 -29.53 11.70
N GLU A 296 42.61 -30.82 11.33
CA GLU A 296 43.62 -31.75 11.84
C GLU A 296 43.67 -31.74 13.39
N ASP A 297 44.83 -31.44 13.98
CA ASP A 297 45.05 -31.34 15.43
C ASP A 297 44.97 -29.89 15.97
N ARG A 298 44.55 -28.92 15.16
CA ARG A 298 44.48 -27.50 15.54
C ARG A 298 43.05 -27.00 15.57
N GLU A 299 42.76 -26.15 16.54
CA GLU A 299 41.47 -25.49 16.68
C GLU A 299 41.64 -23.98 16.45
N TYR A 300 40.83 -23.44 15.54
CA TYR A 300 40.86 -22.03 15.18
C TYR A 300 39.56 -21.35 15.60
N LYS A 301 39.70 -20.15 16.19
CA LYS A 301 38.60 -19.27 16.56
C LYS A 301 38.39 -18.16 15.52
N PHE A 302 37.14 -17.99 15.12
CA PHE A 302 36.69 -16.99 14.15
C PHE A 302 35.60 -16.11 14.75
N ASP A 303 35.69 -14.81 14.50
CA ASP A 303 34.64 -13.84 14.79
C ASP A 303 33.95 -13.38 13.49
N ILE A 304 33.03 -12.42 13.60
CA ILE A 304 32.30 -11.87 12.46
C ILE A 304 33.20 -11.14 11.45
N ASN A 305 34.39 -10.66 11.83
CA ASN A 305 35.32 -9.98 10.92
C ASN A 305 36.12 -10.97 10.06
N ASP A 306 36.28 -12.19 10.55
CA ASP A 306 36.96 -13.28 9.86
C ASP A 306 36.09 -13.95 8.78
N ILE A 307 34.77 -13.74 8.80
CA ILE A 307 33.81 -14.42 7.93
C ILE A 307 32.93 -13.41 7.19
N ILE A 308 32.83 -13.58 5.88
CA ILE A 308 31.90 -12.84 5.01
C ILE A 308 30.61 -13.65 4.90
N ILE A 309 29.51 -13.08 5.38
CA ILE A 309 28.18 -13.69 5.30
C ILE A 309 27.48 -13.13 4.05
N GLU A 310 27.29 -13.99 3.04
CA GLU A 310 26.51 -13.65 1.85
C GLU A 310 25.07 -14.14 2.00
N ARG A 311 24.12 -13.21 1.89
CA ARG A 311 22.68 -13.48 1.87
C ARG A 311 22.21 -13.55 0.43
N LYS A 312 21.66 -14.68 -0.01
CA LYS A 312 21.05 -14.85 -1.34
C LYS A 312 19.59 -15.21 -1.24
N GLU A 313 18.75 -14.54 -2.03
CA GLU A 313 17.33 -14.87 -2.14
C GLU A 313 17.17 -16.31 -2.67
N LYS A 314 16.22 -17.06 -2.12
CA LYS A 314 15.87 -18.38 -2.66
C LYS A 314 15.20 -18.24 -4.04
N GLU A 315 15.35 -19.25 -4.88
CA GLU A 315 14.74 -19.25 -6.22
C GLU A 315 13.22 -19.08 -6.13
N GLY A 316 12.64 -18.22 -6.99
CA GLY A 316 11.22 -17.88 -6.96
C GLY A 316 10.81 -16.91 -5.85
N LEU A 317 11.73 -16.47 -4.97
CA LEU A 317 11.45 -15.53 -3.89
C LEU A 317 12.21 -14.22 -4.09
N THR A 318 11.59 -13.11 -3.68
CA THR A 318 12.30 -11.83 -3.56
C THR A 318 12.05 -11.20 -2.21
N THR A 319 13.05 -10.51 -1.65
CA THR A 319 13.04 -10.08 -0.25
C THR A 319 13.27 -8.58 -0.09
N ALA A 320 12.66 -8.01 0.94
CA ALA A 320 12.89 -6.65 1.40
C ALA A 320 12.95 -6.64 2.93
N SER A 321 13.84 -5.82 3.48
CA SER A 321 14.00 -5.66 4.92
C SER A 321 13.96 -4.17 5.25
N GLU A 322 13.13 -3.79 6.22
CA GLU A 322 13.03 -2.44 6.72
C GLU A 322 12.78 -2.46 8.23
N SER A 323 13.62 -1.74 8.98
CA SER A 323 13.58 -1.72 10.44
C SER A 323 13.63 -3.13 11.06
N SER A 324 12.58 -3.55 11.76
CA SER A 324 12.44 -4.86 12.44
C SER A 324 11.77 -5.95 11.59
N ILE A 325 11.32 -5.62 10.37
CA ILE A 325 10.55 -6.52 9.52
C ILE A 325 11.35 -6.88 8.27
N THR A 326 11.44 -8.18 7.99
CA THR A 326 11.80 -8.71 6.68
C THR A 326 10.57 -9.36 6.06
N ILE A 327 10.33 -9.10 4.77
CA ILE A 327 9.33 -9.83 4.00
C ILE A 327 9.99 -10.58 2.83
N GLY A 328 9.41 -11.71 2.47
CA GLY A 328 9.72 -12.46 1.26
C GLY A 328 8.47 -12.71 0.45
N LEU A 329 8.48 -12.36 -0.83
CA LEU A 329 7.35 -12.55 -1.73
C LEU A 329 7.63 -13.72 -2.66
N ASP A 330 6.74 -14.72 -2.68
CA ASP A 330 6.76 -15.80 -3.67
C ASP A 330 6.25 -15.28 -5.00
N THR A 331 7.12 -15.30 -5.99
CA THR A 331 6.92 -14.78 -7.34
C THR A 331 6.60 -15.88 -8.35
N THR A 332 6.52 -17.13 -7.90
CA THR A 332 6.20 -18.28 -8.73
C THR A 332 4.73 -18.22 -9.15
N LEU A 333 4.48 -18.07 -10.45
CA LEU A 333 3.14 -18.02 -11.02
C LEU A 333 2.69 -19.42 -11.45
N THR A 334 1.73 -20.00 -10.71
CA THR A 334 1.06 -21.24 -11.13
C THR A 334 0.04 -20.95 -12.25
N GLU A 335 -0.35 -21.98 -13.00
CA GLU A 335 -1.35 -21.85 -14.07
C GLU A 335 -2.67 -21.25 -13.53
N GLU A 336 -3.10 -21.66 -12.33
CA GLU A 336 -4.30 -21.14 -11.68
C GLU A 336 -4.19 -19.65 -11.36
N LEU A 337 -3.05 -19.19 -10.82
CA LEU A 337 -2.81 -17.77 -10.52
C LEU A 337 -2.79 -16.92 -11.80
N ILE A 338 -2.24 -17.46 -12.89
CA ILE A 338 -2.24 -16.79 -14.19
C ILE A 338 -3.68 -16.66 -14.71
N GLN A 339 -4.45 -17.74 -14.69
CA GLN A 339 -5.85 -17.72 -15.13
C GLN A 339 -6.73 -16.76 -14.31
N GLU A 340 -6.53 -16.70 -12.98
CA GLU A 340 -7.22 -15.72 -12.13
C GLU A 340 -6.83 -14.28 -12.50
N GLY A 341 -5.54 -14.04 -12.78
CA GLY A 341 -5.06 -12.74 -13.26
C GLY A 341 -5.72 -12.33 -14.58
N ILE A 342 -5.86 -13.27 -15.52
CA ILE A 342 -6.57 -13.09 -16.80
C ILE A 342 -8.04 -12.72 -16.56
N ALA A 343 -8.73 -13.46 -15.68
CA ALA A 343 -10.13 -13.18 -15.36
C ALA A 343 -10.31 -11.78 -14.76
N ARG A 344 -9.40 -11.33 -13.89
CA ARG A 344 -9.43 -9.96 -13.32
C ARG A 344 -9.17 -8.89 -14.38
N ASP A 345 -8.20 -9.10 -15.27
CA ASP A 345 -7.93 -8.20 -16.38
C ASP A 345 -9.15 -8.10 -17.32
N PHE A 346 -9.82 -9.22 -17.58
CA PHE A 346 -11.07 -9.26 -18.34
C PHE A 346 -12.18 -8.45 -17.67
N ILE A 347 -12.44 -8.66 -16.37
CA ILE A 347 -13.44 -7.89 -15.60
C ILE A 347 -13.16 -6.39 -15.69
N ARG A 348 -11.89 -5.97 -15.55
CA ARG A 348 -11.51 -4.54 -15.65
C ARG A 348 -11.90 -3.97 -17.01
N HIS A 349 -11.55 -4.65 -18.10
CA HIS A 349 -11.84 -4.15 -19.45
C HIS A 349 -13.34 -4.09 -19.71
N ILE A 350 -14.12 -5.06 -19.24
CA ILE A 350 -15.58 -5.00 -19.28
C ILE A 350 -16.11 -3.81 -18.48
N GLN A 351 -15.59 -3.56 -17.28
CA GLN A 351 -16.01 -2.42 -16.46
C GLN A 351 -15.64 -1.07 -17.08
N ASN A 352 -14.51 -0.97 -17.77
CA ASN A 352 -14.16 0.22 -18.55
C ASN A 352 -15.12 0.38 -19.73
N LEU A 353 -15.38 -0.68 -20.48
CA LEU A 353 -16.31 -0.64 -21.62
C LEU A 353 -17.74 -0.27 -21.19
N ARG A 354 -18.19 -0.68 -19.99
CA ARG A 354 -19.46 -0.25 -19.40
C ARG A 354 -19.51 1.27 -19.23
N LYS A 355 -18.42 1.87 -18.74
CA LYS A 355 -18.32 3.33 -18.57
C LYS A 355 -18.27 4.04 -19.92
N ASP A 356 -17.50 3.51 -20.87
CA ASP A 356 -17.37 4.09 -22.21
C ASP A 356 -18.71 4.07 -22.97
N LYS A 357 -19.55 3.06 -22.73
CA LYS A 357 -20.92 2.98 -23.24
C LYS A 357 -21.96 3.71 -22.36
N ASN A 358 -21.53 4.48 -21.37
CA ASN A 358 -22.39 5.22 -20.42
C ASN A 358 -23.50 4.35 -19.78
N LEU A 359 -23.18 3.10 -19.45
CA LEU A 359 -24.11 2.22 -18.75
C LEU A 359 -24.20 2.58 -17.27
N GLU A 360 -25.40 2.46 -16.71
CA GLU A 360 -25.62 2.63 -15.28
C GLU A 360 -24.93 1.51 -14.49
N VAL A 361 -24.56 1.80 -13.25
CA VAL A 361 -23.87 0.85 -12.37
C VAL A 361 -24.73 -0.39 -12.09
N THR A 362 -26.06 -0.26 -12.20
CA THR A 362 -27.05 -1.32 -11.96
C THR A 362 -27.44 -2.11 -13.21
N ASP A 363 -27.01 -1.69 -14.41
CA ASP A 363 -27.44 -2.30 -15.67
C ASP A 363 -26.95 -3.75 -15.81
N ARG A 364 -27.84 -4.64 -16.27
CA ARG A 364 -27.49 -6.03 -16.63
C ARG A 364 -27.00 -6.11 -18.07
N ILE A 365 -26.00 -6.94 -18.32
CA ILE A 365 -25.35 -7.03 -19.64
C ILE A 365 -25.19 -8.47 -20.14
N LYS A 366 -25.02 -8.63 -21.45
CA LYS A 366 -24.39 -9.80 -22.08
C LYS A 366 -22.98 -9.41 -22.52
N ILE A 367 -22.02 -10.29 -22.27
CA ILE A 367 -20.62 -10.10 -22.67
C ILE A 367 -20.34 -10.97 -23.88
N PHE A 368 -19.72 -10.38 -24.90
CA PHE A 368 -19.19 -11.07 -26.07
C PHE A 368 -17.66 -10.97 -26.07
N TYR A 369 -16.98 -12.04 -26.45
CA TYR A 369 -15.52 -12.01 -26.56
C TYR A 369 -15.00 -12.91 -27.69
N ASN A 370 -13.84 -12.58 -28.23
CA ASN A 370 -13.07 -13.43 -29.13
C ASN A 370 -11.61 -13.48 -28.66
N SER A 371 -11.14 -14.68 -28.30
CA SER A 371 -9.82 -14.91 -27.75
C SER A 371 -9.25 -16.26 -28.19
N ASP A 372 -7.96 -16.48 -27.92
CA ASP A 372 -7.34 -17.79 -27.99
C ASP A 372 -7.88 -18.77 -26.92
N GLU A 373 -7.49 -20.04 -27.03
CA GLU A 373 -7.90 -21.12 -26.14
C GLU A 373 -7.40 -20.92 -24.70
N PHE A 374 -6.22 -20.29 -24.53
CA PHE A 374 -5.62 -20.06 -23.23
C PHE A 374 -6.45 -19.07 -22.40
N ILE A 375 -6.85 -17.95 -23.00
CA ILE A 375 -7.71 -16.95 -22.37
C ILE A 375 -9.14 -17.46 -22.23
N GLU A 376 -9.65 -18.21 -23.22
CA GLU A 376 -10.98 -18.83 -23.14
C GLU A 376 -11.09 -19.78 -21.94
N LYS A 377 -10.07 -20.61 -21.71
CA LYS A 377 -10.00 -21.51 -20.54
C LYS A 377 -10.10 -20.72 -19.23
N ALA A 378 -9.37 -19.60 -19.12
CA ALA A 378 -9.42 -18.74 -17.94
C ALA A 378 -10.82 -18.10 -17.74
N ILE A 379 -11.42 -17.56 -18.80
CA ILE A 379 -12.77 -16.98 -18.76
C ILE A 379 -13.81 -18.01 -18.33
N ASN A 380 -13.71 -19.25 -18.83
CA ASN A 380 -14.63 -20.33 -18.49
C ASN A 380 -14.46 -20.78 -17.03
N ASN A 381 -13.23 -20.94 -16.55
CA ASN A 381 -12.94 -21.35 -15.17
C ASN A 381 -13.43 -20.31 -14.15
N TRP A 382 -13.38 -19.03 -14.49
CA TRP A 382 -13.78 -17.92 -13.61
C TRP A 382 -15.14 -17.29 -13.99
N LYS A 383 -15.95 -17.99 -14.80
CA LYS A 383 -17.18 -17.47 -15.38
C LYS A 383 -18.15 -16.88 -14.36
N ASN A 384 -18.32 -17.54 -13.22
CA ASN A 384 -19.25 -17.09 -12.18
C ASN A 384 -18.79 -15.78 -11.55
N THR A 385 -17.51 -15.69 -11.16
CA THR A 385 -16.91 -14.46 -10.62
C THR A 385 -16.98 -13.31 -11.61
N ILE A 386 -16.71 -13.57 -12.90
CA ILE A 386 -16.83 -12.53 -13.94
C ILE A 386 -18.27 -12.03 -14.01
N LYS A 387 -19.28 -12.91 -14.02
CA LYS A 387 -20.69 -12.52 -14.06
C LYS A 387 -21.10 -11.69 -12.84
N GLU A 388 -20.72 -12.12 -11.64
CA GLU A 388 -21.02 -11.42 -10.39
C GLU A 388 -20.43 -10.00 -10.36
N GLU A 389 -19.15 -9.86 -10.71
CA GLU A 389 -18.44 -8.59 -10.66
C GLU A 389 -18.82 -7.64 -11.82
N THR A 390 -19.37 -8.14 -12.93
CA THR A 390 -19.76 -7.33 -14.10
C THR A 390 -21.27 -7.17 -14.29
N LEU A 391 -22.08 -7.78 -13.41
CA LEU A 391 -23.54 -7.90 -13.55
C LEU A 391 -23.98 -8.54 -14.88
N ALA A 392 -23.14 -9.41 -15.45
CA ALA A 392 -23.43 -10.07 -16.71
C ALA A 392 -24.34 -11.29 -16.52
N LEU A 393 -25.35 -11.41 -17.37
CA LEU A 393 -26.23 -12.57 -17.42
C LEU A 393 -25.59 -13.72 -18.21
N GLU A 394 -24.88 -13.36 -19.30
CA GLU A 394 -24.27 -14.31 -20.23
C GLU A 394 -22.87 -13.85 -20.65
N ILE A 395 -22.01 -14.82 -20.94
CA ILE A 395 -20.67 -14.62 -21.51
C ILE A 395 -20.56 -15.57 -22.69
N ILE A 396 -20.40 -15.03 -23.90
CA ILE A 396 -20.55 -15.74 -25.16
C ILE A 396 -19.30 -15.48 -26.02
N LYS A 397 -18.71 -16.55 -26.57
CA LYS A 397 -17.65 -16.41 -27.56
C LYS A 397 -18.28 -15.98 -28.90
N SER A 398 -17.79 -14.90 -29.49
CA SER A 398 -18.34 -14.32 -30.72
C SER A 398 -17.25 -13.64 -31.53
N GLU A 399 -17.09 -14.02 -32.79
CA GLU A 399 -16.14 -13.42 -33.74
C GLU A 399 -16.49 -11.96 -34.07
N ASN A 400 -17.72 -11.52 -33.78
CA ASN A 400 -18.21 -10.17 -34.05
C ASN A 400 -17.81 -9.14 -32.99
N ALA A 401 -17.08 -9.53 -31.93
CA ALA A 401 -16.58 -8.57 -30.95
C ALA A 401 -15.55 -7.62 -31.60
N THR A 402 -15.64 -6.32 -31.30
CA THR A 402 -14.87 -5.30 -32.05
C THR A 402 -13.88 -4.51 -31.20
N VAL A 403 -14.10 -4.38 -29.89
CA VAL A 403 -13.29 -3.54 -29.01
C VAL A 403 -12.04 -4.29 -28.55
N ASP A 404 -10.86 -3.69 -28.73
CA ASP A 404 -9.60 -4.27 -28.29
C ASP A 404 -9.46 -4.22 -26.76
N ALA A 405 -9.02 -5.33 -26.19
CA ALA A 405 -8.67 -5.45 -24.78
C ALA A 405 -7.34 -6.21 -24.63
N ASP A 406 -6.34 -5.55 -24.04
CA ASP A 406 -5.05 -6.17 -23.71
C ASP A 406 -5.15 -6.96 -22.41
N ILE A 407 -5.13 -8.29 -22.52
CA ILE A 407 -5.26 -9.22 -21.39
C ILE A 407 -4.06 -10.14 -21.37
N ASN A 408 -3.27 -10.04 -20.30
CA ASN A 408 -2.04 -10.80 -20.13
C ASN A 408 -1.10 -10.69 -21.34
N ASP A 409 -0.89 -9.47 -21.81
CA ASP A 409 -0.01 -9.12 -22.94
C ASP A 409 -0.49 -9.69 -24.30
N THR A 410 -1.74 -10.12 -24.38
CA THR A 410 -2.43 -10.58 -25.59
C THR A 410 -3.64 -9.71 -25.87
N ILE A 411 -3.75 -9.19 -27.09
CA ILE A 411 -4.92 -8.42 -27.52
C ILE A 411 -6.05 -9.39 -27.89
N ILE A 412 -7.18 -9.27 -27.21
CA ILE A 412 -8.43 -9.96 -27.54
C ILE A 412 -9.51 -8.95 -27.94
N LYS A 413 -10.60 -9.44 -28.53
CA LYS A 413 -11.78 -8.61 -28.81
C LYS A 413 -12.87 -8.84 -27.77
N ILE A 414 -13.48 -7.77 -27.29
CA ILE A 414 -14.63 -7.80 -26.39
C ILE A 414 -15.76 -6.91 -26.90
N ASP A 415 -16.98 -7.20 -26.49
CA ASP A 415 -18.13 -6.33 -26.65
C ASP A 415 -19.15 -6.60 -25.53
N LEU A 416 -20.09 -5.68 -25.35
CA LEU A 416 -21.19 -5.85 -24.42
C LEU A 416 -22.50 -5.26 -24.95
N GLU A 417 -23.60 -5.89 -24.56
CA GLU A 417 -24.97 -5.51 -24.89
C GLU A 417 -25.77 -5.35 -23.59
N LYS A 418 -26.49 -4.22 -23.44
CA LYS A 418 -27.39 -4.00 -22.31
C LYS A 418 -28.62 -4.90 -22.48
N VAL A 419 -29.00 -5.58 -21.41
CA VAL A 419 -30.25 -6.32 -21.34
C VAL A 419 -31.29 -5.43 -20.68
N ASN A 420 -32.33 -5.08 -21.43
CA ASN A 420 -33.52 -4.45 -20.86
C ASN A 420 -34.35 -5.57 -20.21
N LEU A 421 -34.36 -5.60 -18.88
CA LEU A 421 -35.18 -6.50 -18.07
C LEU A 421 -36.52 -5.85 -17.73
#